data_AF-A0AAX6HF61-F1
#
_entry.id   AF-A0AAX6HF61-F1
#
_cell.length_a   1.000
_cell.length_b   1.000
_cell.length_c   1.000
_cell.angle_alpha   90.00
_cell.angle_beta   90.00
_cell.angle_gamma   90.00
#
_symmetry.space_group_name_H-M   'P 1'
#
loop_
_entity.id
_entity.type
_entity.pdbx_description
1 polymer ?
#
loop_
_entity_poly.entity_id
_entity_poly.type
_entity_poly.pdbx_seq_one_letter_code
_entity_poly.pdbx_strand_id
1 'polypeptide(L)' 'MCGDDSPEAIQGIAIAVKAGLKKRDFDATVGIHPTTAEELVTMRTPTRKIRGSSPLAQDTEIKSSA' A
#
# COMPACT_ATOMS: atom_id res chain seq x y z
N MET A 1 -0.69 -11.41 -1.60
CA MET A 1 -1.31 -12.41 -0.71
C MET A 1 -1.02 -13.79 -1.29
N CYS A 2 -0.86 -14.81 -0.46
CA CYS A 2 -0.69 -16.20 -0.89
C CYS A 2 -1.58 -17.07 0.01
N GLY A 3 -2.25 -18.07 -0.57
CA GLY A 3 -3.28 -18.87 0.08
C GLY A 3 -4.59 -18.87 -0.72
N ASP A 4 -5.53 -19.74 -0.32
CA ASP A 4 -6.69 -20.14 -1.12
C ASP A 4 -7.60 -18.96 -1.52
N ASP A 5 -7.94 -18.07 -0.58
CA ASP A 5 -8.83 -16.91 -0.82
C ASP A 5 -8.10 -15.64 -1.33
N SER A 6 -6.85 -15.78 -1.79
CA SER A 6 -6.06 -14.63 -2.25
C SER A 6 -6.66 -13.89 -3.45
N PRO A 7 -7.20 -14.57 -4.48
CA PRO A 7 -7.79 -13.89 -5.63
C PRO A 7 -8.95 -12.97 -5.25
N GLU A 8 -9.84 -13.43 -4.38
CA GLU A 8 -11.03 -12.72 -3.94
C GLU A 8 -10.66 -11.53 -3.04
N ALA A 9 -9.80 -11.76 -2.04
CA ALA A 9 -9.38 -10.71 -1.13
C ALA A 9 -8.61 -9.59 -1.85
N ILE A 10 -7.69 -9.92 -2.76
CA ILE A 10 -6.88 -8.89 -3.45
C ILE A 10 -7.71 -8.07 -4.44
N GLN A 11 -8.80 -8.62 -4.99
CA GLN A 11 -9.71 -7.87 -5.85
C GLN A 11 -10.36 -6.70 -5.10
N GLY A 12 -10.82 -6.93 -3.86
CA GLY A 12 -11.35 -5.85 -3.01
C GLY A 12 -10.28 -4.81 -2.66
N ILE A 13 -9.07 -5.25 -2.33
CA ILE A 13 -7.94 -4.35 -2.00
C ILE A 13 -7.53 -3.50 -3.20
N ALA A 14 -7.60 -4.03 -4.42
CA ALA A 14 -7.31 -3.27 -5.64
C ALA A 14 -8.23 -2.06 -5.80
N ILE A 15 -9.49 -2.16 -5.39
CA ILE A 15 -10.44 -1.03 -5.37
C ILE A 15 -9.96 0.05 -4.39
N ALA A 16 -9.57 -0.33 -3.17
CA ALA A 16 -9.05 0.60 -2.17
C ALA A 16 -7.79 1.34 -2.66
N VAL A 17 -6.87 0.63 -3.32
CA VAL A 17 -5.68 1.22 -3.94
C VAL A 17 -6.07 2.19 -5.06
N LYS A 18 -7.01 1.80 -5.93
CA LYS A 18 -7.50 2.65 -7.02
C LYS A 18 -8.18 3.92 -6.51
N ALA A 19 -8.88 3.82 -5.38
CA ALA A 19 -9.51 4.94 -4.68
C ALA A 19 -8.51 5.81 -3.89
N GLY A 20 -7.23 5.43 -3.83
CA GLY A 20 -6.17 6.24 -3.23
C GLY A 20 -6.06 6.15 -1.71
N LEU A 21 -6.67 5.12 -1.10
CA LEU A 21 -6.59 4.91 0.35
C LEU A 21 -5.14 4.78 0.81
N LYS A 22 -4.86 5.31 2.00
CA LYS A 22 -3.55 5.28 2.65
C LYS A 22 -3.55 4.23 3.74
N LYS A 23 -2.35 3.85 4.21
CA LYS A 23 -2.18 2.85 5.25
C LYS A 23 -3.00 3.14 6.52
N ARG A 24 -3.19 4.42 6.87
CA ARG A 24 -4.04 4.86 8.00
C ARG A 24 -5.49 4.38 7.88
N ASP A 25 -6.02 4.31 6.67
CA ASP A 25 -7.41 3.95 6.41
C ASP A 25 -7.60 2.46 6.67
N PHE A 26 -6.59 1.66 6.29
CA PHE A 26 -6.54 0.23 6.61
C PHE A 26 -6.40 -0.01 8.11
N ASP A 27 -5.55 0.76 8.82
CA ASP A 27 -5.39 0.64 10.28
C ASP A 27 -6.63 1.03 11.08
N ALA A 28 -7.45 1.93 10.52
CA ALA A 28 -8.71 2.37 11.09
C ALA A 28 -9.89 1.43 10.77
N THR A 29 -9.70 0.48 9.85
CA THR A 29 -10.74 -0.47 9.45
C THR A 29 -10.83 -1.63 10.45
N VAL A 30 -12.04 -1.99 10.86
CA VAL A 30 -12.30 -3.15 11.73
C VAL A 30 -12.18 -4.44 10.90
N GLY A 31 -11.37 -5.39 11.39
CA GLY A 31 -11.24 -6.71 10.79
C GLY A 31 -12.51 -7.56 10.96
N ILE A 32 -12.79 -8.40 9.98
CA ILE A 32 -13.87 -9.39 10.07
C ILE A 32 -13.26 -10.70 10.57
N HIS A 33 -13.60 -11.09 11.80
CA HIS A 33 -13.03 -12.27 12.45
C HIS A 33 -13.96 -13.50 12.32
N PRO A 34 -13.43 -14.71 12.01
CA PRO A 34 -12.05 -15.05 11.63
C PRO A 34 -11.85 -15.07 10.11
N THR A 35 -10.92 -14.25 9.57
CA THR A 35 -10.58 -14.30 8.13
C THR A 35 -9.10 -14.02 7.87
N THR A 36 -8.50 -14.66 6.86
CA THR A 36 -7.14 -14.34 6.42
C THR A 36 -7.01 -12.88 5.95
N ALA A 37 -8.09 -12.30 5.43
CA ALA A 37 -8.13 -10.90 4.99
C ALA A 37 -8.04 -9.90 6.14
N GLU A 38 -8.44 -10.26 7.37
CA GLU A 38 -8.37 -9.36 8.53
C GLU A 38 -6.94 -8.94 8.85
N GLU A 39 -5.94 -9.76 8.48
CA GLU A 39 -4.53 -9.41 8.65
C GLU A 39 -4.09 -8.20 7.81
N LEU A 40 -4.82 -7.85 6.75
CA LEU A 40 -4.53 -6.67 5.93
C LEU A 40 -4.83 -5.35 6.66
N VAL A 41 -5.65 -5.38 7.71
CA VAL A 41 -6.05 -4.21 8.51
C VAL A 41 -5.38 -4.15 9.89
N THR A 42 -4.57 -5.16 10.24
CA THR A 42 -3.85 -5.22 11.54
C THR A 42 -2.36 -4.90 11.44
N MET A 43 -1.78 -4.79 10.23
CA MET A 43 -0.35 -4.50 9.99
C MET A 43 0.07 -3.04 10.33
N ARG A 44 0.16 -2.68 11.61
CA ARG A 44 0.44 -1.28 12.05
C ARG A 44 1.91 -0.86 11.97
N THR A 45 2.83 -1.80 12.16
CA THR A 45 4.26 -1.50 12.29
C THR A 45 5.03 -2.02 11.06
N PRO A 46 5.83 -1.19 10.37
CA PRO A 46 6.63 -1.64 9.23
C PRO A 46 7.78 -2.54 9.70
N THR A 47 7.98 -3.66 9.02
CA THR A 47 9.12 -4.58 9.26
C THR A 47 10.44 -4.03 8.76
N ARG A 48 10.43 -3.22 7.69
CA ARG A 48 11.61 -2.58 7.11
C ARG A 48 11.25 -1.25 6.45
N LYS A 49 12.13 -0.26 6.54
CA LYS A 49 12.06 0.97 5.77
C LYS A 49 13.20 0.98 4.75
N ILE A 50 12.88 1.19 3.49
CA ILE A 50 13.87 1.35 2.42
C ILE A 50 14.04 2.85 2.18
N ARG A 51 15.28 3.34 2.26
CA ARG A 51 15.59 4.73 1.92
C ARG A 51 15.42 4.88 0.41
N GLY A 52 14.47 5.69 -0.04
CA GLY A 52 14.19 5.85 -1.46
C GLY A 52 15.36 6.51 -2.21
N SER A 53 15.83 5.91 -3.30
CA SER A 53 16.49 6.65 -4.37
C SER A 53 15.39 7.36 -5.18
N SER A 54 15.26 8.67 -5.04
CA SER A 54 14.31 9.44 -5.85
C SER A 54 14.82 9.55 -7.29
N PRO A 55 14.08 9.12 -8.32
CA PRO A 55 14.41 9.41 -9.72
C PRO A 55 14.17 10.89 -10.08
N LEU A 56 13.46 11.65 -9.24
CA LEU A 56 12.97 13.01 -9.53
C LEU A 56 14.00 14.12 -9.27
N ALA A 57 15.24 13.79 -8.90
CA ALA A 57 16.29 14.80 -8.69
C ALA A 57 17.08 15.16 -9.97
N GLN A 58 16.93 14.39 -11.06
CA GLN A 58 17.76 14.55 -12.26
C GLN A 58 17.14 15.45 -13.35
N ASP A 59 15.83 15.75 -13.28
CA ASP A 59 15.14 16.51 -14.34
C ASP A 59 15.12 18.04 -14.12
N THR A 60 15.60 18.53 -12.97
CA THR A 60 15.58 19.98 -12.66
C THR A 60 16.76 20.76 -13.22
N GLU A 61 17.86 20.13 -13.66
CA GLU A 61 19.04 20.84 -14.18
C GLU A 61 18.91 21.23 -15.66
N ILE A 62 18.02 20.59 -16.45
CA ILE A 62 17.94 20.83 -17.90
C ILE A 62 17.05 22.05 -18.26
N LYS A 63 16.25 22.59 -17.33
CA LYS A 63 15.34 23.73 -17.61
C LYS A 63 15.89 25.12 -17.24
N SER A 64 17.14 25.24 -16.77
CA SER A 64 17.73 26.53 -16.39
C SER A 64 18.73 27.11 -17.42
N SER A 65 18.84 26.52 -18.61
CA SER A 65 19.79 26.96 -19.66
C SER A 65 19.13 27.32 -20.99
N ALA A 66 17.87 27.77 -20.98
CA ALA A 66 17.21 28.40 -22.11
C ALA A 66 16.74 29.81 -21.75
#